data_AF-A0A7C3T5E4-F1
#
_entry.id   AF-A0A7C3T5E4-F1
#
_cell.length_a   1.000
_cell.length_b   1.000
_cell.length_c   1.000
_cell.angle_alpha   90.00
_cell.angle_beta   90.00
_cell.angle_gamma   90.00
#
_symmetry.space_group_name_H-M   'P 1'
#
loop_
_entity.id
_entity.type
_entity.pdbx_description
1 polymer ?
#
loop_
_entity_poly.entity_id
_entity_poly.type
_entity_poly.pdbx_seq_one_letter_code
_entity_poly.pdbx_strand_id
1 'polypeptide(L)'
;MTIEFYCPRCGAIIAFGDQHAGKRARCLTCKQRFIIPKQSWQRPQTAPEPKAEGSPIPGFYRAALVDTWPLLFRLENLPGLLMAELAVAAMFFWGHLDYTTEIGAFVMWLPVGLVLRLICWGLLFWYYLEVISAATFEGTLLAEVYLGEDMWERAFSVLKGLWSFTFGLFLAQLPYTIWLGLTQALSADPGPIGRVLNIWGLLVFPMVILNFGINRDVLLLARIDLMLRPILKAFIPYLLGAGMLIVTWQLYLFTKAYVQLAGSDRALIWVHLGARLVLQILAVVSMRTIGLFYRHYTCYFAW
;
A
#
# COMPACT_ATOMS: atom_id res chain seq x y z
N MET A 1 32.43 4.66 -12.48
CA MET A 1 32.92 5.15 -11.17
C MET A 1 31.78 5.10 -10.17
N THR A 2 32.06 5.15 -8.86
CA THR A 2 31.04 5.20 -7.80
C THR A 2 30.93 6.63 -7.26
N ILE A 3 29.70 7.10 -7.09
CA ILE A 3 29.35 8.41 -6.53
C ILE A 3 28.91 8.18 -5.09
N GLU A 4 29.68 8.68 -4.13
CA GLU A 4 29.42 8.55 -2.70
C GLU A 4 28.95 9.88 -2.11
N PHE A 5 27.91 9.89 -1.28
CA PHE A 5 27.42 11.10 -0.62
C PHE A 5 26.54 10.76 0.59
N TYR A 6 26.23 11.75 1.43
CA TYR A 6 25.41 11.58 2.64
C TYR A 6 23.89 11.76 2.38
N CYS A 7 23.00 10.92 2.96
CA CYS A 7 21.54 11.15 2.96
C CYS A 7 21.27 12.54 3.54
N PRO A 8 20.49 13.40 2.86
CA PRO A 8 20.21 14.76 3.34
C PRO A 8 19.35 14.80 4.61
N ARG A 9 18.76 13.65 5.02
CA ARG A 9 17.90 13.51 6.21
C ARG A 9 18.55 12.76 7.37
N CYS A 10 19.13 11.58 7.14
CA CYS A 10 19.74 10.77 8.21
C CYS A 10 21.27 10.77 8.23
N GLY A 11 21.94 11.35 7.24
CA GLY A 11 23.40 11.35 7.17
C GLY A 11 24.05 9.99 6.88
N ALA A 12 23.30 8.96 6.51
CA ALA A 12 23.87 7.68 6.06
C ALA A 12 24.69 7.87 4.78
N ILE A 13 25.83 7.18 4.67
CA ILE A 13 26.65 7.18 3.45
C ILE A 13 25.96 6.32 2.39
N ILE A 14 25.79 6.86 1.19
CA ILE A 14 25.13 6.19 0.06
C ILE A 14 26.09 6.21 -1.12
N ALA A 15 26.22 5.07 -1.79
CA ALA A 15 27.02 4.92 -3.00
C ALA A 15 26.12 4.50 -4.17
N PHE A 16 26.25 5.17 -5.30
CA PHE A 16 25.62 4.78 -6.57
C PHE A 16 26.66 4.65 -7.67
N GLY A 17 26.42 3.78 -8.65
CA GLY A 17 27.18 3.82 -9.89
C GLY A 17 26.94 5.13 -10.64
N ASP A 18 27.98 5.68 -11.27
CA ASP A 18 27.95 6.93 -12.06
C ASP A 18 26.87 6.90 -13.18
N GLN A 19 26.53 5.72 -13.68
CA GLN A 19 25.39 5.50 -14.60
C GLN A 19 24.01 5.92 -14.05
N HIS A 20 23.92 6.19 -12.75
CA HIS A 20 22.73 6.69 -12.08
C HIS A 20 22.83 8.18 -11.70
N ALA A 21 23.90 8.88 -12.08
CA ALA A 21 24.04 10.32 -11.88
C ALA A 21 22.85 11.09 -12.47
N GLY A 22 22.29 12.02 -11.69
CA GLY A 22 21.11 12.81 -12.09
C GLY A 22 19.78 12.05 -12.05
N LYS A 23 19.77 10.74 -11.78
CA LYS A 23 18.54 9.99 -11.55
C LYS A 23 18.04 10.21 -10.13
N ARG A 24 16.73 10.01 -9.93
CA ARG A 24 16.13 9.99 -8.60
C ARG A 24 16.48 8.68 -7.92
N ALA A 25 16.81 8.77 -6.65
CA ALA A 25 17.03 7.62 -5.79
C ALA A 25 16.44 7.87 -4.41
N ARG A 26 16.30 6.79 -3.66
CA ARG A 26 15.92 6.81 -2.26
C ARG A 26 17.08 6.34 -1.41
N CYS A 27 17.22 6.91 -0.23
CA CYS A 27 18.08 6.30 0.77
C CYS A 27 17.46 4.99 1.26
N LEU A 28 18.26 3.95 1.40
CA LEU A 28 17.81 2.67 1.97
C LEU A 28 17.47 2.81 3.46
N THR A 29 18.18 3.68 4.19
CA THR A 29 17.95 3.93 5.63
C THR A 29 16.78 4.87 5.89
N CYS A 30 16.83 6.10 5.36
CA CYS A 30 15.87 7.17 5.69
C CYS A 30 14.64 7.21 4.74
N LYS A 31 14.67 6.45 3.63
CA LYS A 31 13.74 6.54 2.48
C LYS A 31 13.59 7.94 1.88
N GLN A 32 14.42 8.90 2.29
CA GLN A 32 14.45 10.24 1.72
C GLN A 32 14.80 10.14 0.25
N ARG A 33 14.00 10.80 -0.58
CA ARG A 33 14.22 10.88 -2.02
C ARG A 33 15.13 12.05 -2.34
N PHE A 34 16.12 11.80 -3.18
CA PHE A 34 17.08 12.79 -3.62
C PHE A 34 17.48 12.49 -5.07
N ILE A 35 18.07 13.49 -5.71
CA ILE A 35 18.70 13.34 -7.02
C ILE A 35 20.16 12.97 -6.76
N ILE A 36 20.62 11.88 -7.36
CA ILE A 36 22.01 11.43 -7.26
C ILE A 36 22.90 12.54 -7.85
N PRO A 37 23.86 13.08 -7.08
CA PRO A 37 24.74 14.13 -7.56
C PRO A 37 25.63 13.61 -8.70
N LYS A 38 26.20 14.52 -9.49
CA LYS A 38 27.11 14.14 -10.60
C LYS A 38 28.54 13.87 -10.13
N GLN A 39 28.87 14.25 -8.90
CA GLN A 39 30.20 14.08 -8.32
C GLN A 39 30.08 13.55 -6.89
N SER A 40 31.06 12.76 -6.48
CA SER A 40 31.17 12.28 -5.10
C SER A 40 31.30 13.45 -4.13
N TRP A 41 30.73 13.29 -2.93
CA TRP A 41 30.71 14.22 -1.80
C TRP A 41 29.98 15.53 -2.05
N GLN A 42 29.27 15.66 -3.17
CA GLN A 42 28.30 16.74 -3.34
C GLN A 42 27.06 16.50 -2.51
N ARG A 43 26.53 17.57 -1.92
CA ARG A 43 25.25 17.52 -1.22
C ARG A 43 24.15 17.15 -2.24
N PRO A 44 23.48 16.01 -2.08
CA PRO A 44 22.43 15.62 -3.02
C PRO A 44 21.27 16.61 -2.93
N GLN A 45 20.71 16.99 -4.08
CA GLN A 45 19.51 17.83 -4.08
C GLN A 45 18.32 16.98 -3.66
N THR A 46 17.53 17.47 -2.69
CA THR A 46 16.25 16.85 -2.37
C THR A 46 15.41 16.77 -3.66
N ALA A 47 14.86 15.59 -3.96
CA ALA A 47 14.05 15.46 -5.17
C ALA A 47 12.89 16.45 -5.08
N PRO A 48 12.70 17.33 -6.09
CA PRO A 48 11.63 18.31 -6.03
C PRO A 48 10.31 17.55 -5.92
N GLU A 49 9.50 17.94 -4.94
CA GLU A 49 8.11 17.51 -4.86
C GLU A 49 7.41 17.85 -6.19
N PRO A 50 6.40 17.08 -6.62
CA PRO A 50 5.62 17.44 -7.80
C PRO A 50 5.19 18.90 -7.65
N LYS A 51 5.66 19.78 -8.55
CA LYS A 51 5.31 21.20 -8.48
C LYS A 51 3.79 21.28 -8.52
N ALA A 52 3.19 21.92 -7.52
CA ALA A 52 1.80 22.32 -7.57
C ALA A 52 1.65 23.34 -8.71
N GLU A 53 1.36 22.86 -9.91
CA GLU A 53 0.89 23.72 -10.99
C GLU A 53 -0.45 24.33 -10.55
N GLY A 54 -0.74 25.57 -10.95
CA GLY A 54 -1.97 26.26 -10.55
C GLY A 54 -3.26 25.55 -10.97
N SER A 55 -3.15 24.54 -11.85
CA SER A 55 -4.24 23.73 -12.37
C SER A 55 -3.92 22.23 -12.30
N PRO A 56 -4.93 21.36 -12.20
CA PRO A 56 -4.75 19.92 -12.27
C PRO A 56 -4.12 19.49 -13.60
N ILE A 57 -3.26 18.47 -13.56
CA ILE A 57 -2.69 17.87 -14.76
C ILE A 57 -3.82 17.10 -15.49
N PRO A 58 -4.04 17.32 -16.79
CA PRO A 58 -5.05 16.57 -17.54
C PRO A 58 -4.62 15.12 -17.78
N GLY A 59 -5.59 14.23 -18.01
CA GLY A 59 -5.31 12.84 -18.42
C GLY A 59 -5.40 11.79 -17.31
N PHE A 60 -5.87 12.15 -16.10
CA PHE A 60 -5.99 11.22 -14.96
C PHE A 60 -6.68 9.88 -15.32
N TYR A 61 -7.84 9.91 -15.97
CA TYR A 61 -8.60 8.69 -16.30
C TYR A 61 -7.86 7.79 -17.29
N ARG A 62 -7.20 8.38 -18.29
CA ARG A 62 -6.39 7.62 -19.25
C ARG A 62 -5.19 6.98 -18.55
N ALA A 63 -4.50 7.74 -17.70
CA ALA A 63 -3.37 7.24 -16.93
C ALA A 63 -3.78 6.10 -15.97
N ALA A 64 -4.93 6.25 -15.29
CA ALA A 64 -5.43 5.27 -14.34
C ALA A 64 -5.95 4.00 -15.03
N LEU A 65 -6.79 4.12 -16.06
CA LEU A 65 -7.56 3.00 -16.62
C LEU A 65 -6.97 2.40 -17.91
N VAL A 66 -6.18 3.16 -18.67
CA VAL A 66 -5.64 2.71 -19.96
C VAL A 66 -4.15 2.43 -19.83
N ASP A 67 -3.38 3.42 -19.38
CA ASP A 67 -1.91 3.33 -19.37
C ASP A 67 -1.38 2.39 -18.29
N THR A 68 -2.19 2.06 -17.27
CA THR A 68 -1.81 1.14 -16.19
C THR A 68 -1.66 -0.31 -16.66
N TRP A 69 -2.53 -0.79 -17.55
CA TRP A 69 -2.48 -2.18 -18.03
C TRP A 69 -1.18 -2.56 -18.74
N PRO A 70 -0.71 -1.82 -19.77
CA PRO A 70 0.55 -2.15 -20.43
C PRO A 70 1.75 -1.97 -19.51
N LEU A 71 1.65 -1.15 -18.46
CA LEU A 71 2.70 -0.99 -17.45
C LEU A 71 2.87 -2.26 -16.61
N LEU A 72 1.78 -2.91 -16.19
CA LEU A 72 1.84 -4.12 -15.36
C LEU A 72 2.63 -5.25 -16.02
N PHE A 73 2.56 -5.37 -17.34
CA PHE A 73 3.20 -6.45 -18.10
C PHE A 73 4.60 -6.09 -18.64
N ARG A 74 5.20 -4.97 -18.22
CA ARG A 74 6.59 -4.68 -18.56
C ARG A 74 7.54 -5.56 -17.75
N LEU A 75 8.63 -6.00 -18.39
CA LEU A 75 9.65 -6.86 -17.77
C LEU A 75 10.22 -6.28 -16.48
N GLU A 76 10.37 -4.95 -16.42
CA GLU A 76 10.88 -4.22 -15.26
C GLU A 76 9.97 -4.35 -14.03
N ASN A 77 8.67 -4.58 -14.23
CA ASN A 77 7.66 -4.63 -13.16
C ASN A 77 7.30 -6.07 -12.76
N LEU A 78 7.71 -7.07 -13.55
CA LEU A 78 7.43 -8.49 -13.29
C LEU A 78 7.89 -8.96 -11.91
N PRO A 79 9.07 -8.61 -11.38
CA PRO A 79 9.51 -9.11 -10.07
C PRO A 79 8.55 -8.71 -8.93
N GLY A 80 8.03 -7.49 -8.96
CA GLY A 80 7.05 -7.01 -7.97
C GLY A 80 5.71 -7.70 -8.07
N LEU A 81 5.23 -7.88 -9.29
CA LEU A 81 3.99 -8.61 -9.53
C LEU A 81 4.12 -10.07 -9.09
N LEU A 82 5.19 -10.76 -9.49
CA LEU A 82 5.44 -12.15 -9.12
C LEU A 82 5.57 -12.34 -7.61
N MET A 83 6.24 -11.42 -6.90
CA MET A 83 6.30 -11.44 -5.44
C MET A 83 4.90 -11.33 -4.82
N ALA A 84 4.06 -10.43 -5.33
CA ALA A 84 2.70 -10.26 -4.84
C ALA A 84 1.82 -11.49 -5.11
N GLU A 85 1.87 -12.04 -6.32
CA GLU A 85 1.13 -13.26 -6.68
C GLU A 85 1.59 -14.47 -5.84
N LEU A 86 2.91 -14.62 -5.64
CA LEU A 86 3.47 -15.68 -4.81
C LEU A 86 3.01 -15.55 -3.35
N ALA A 87 2.96 -14.34 -2.80
CA ALA A 87 2.44 -14.11 -1.45
C ALA A 87 0.95 -14.50 -1.33
N VAL A 88 0.13 -14.20 -2.34
CA VAL A 88 -1.28 -14.58 -2.37
C VAL A 88 -1.46 -16.09 -2.49
N ALA A 89 -0.72 -16.73 -3.39
CA ALA A 89 -0.71 -18.18 -3.53
C ALA A 89 -0.25 -18.87 -2.23
N ALA A 90 0.80 -18.34 -1.59
CA ALA A 90 1.31 -18.87 -0.34
C ALA A 90 0.29 -18.78 0.80
N MET A 91 -0.40 -17.64 0.93
CA MET A 91 -1.50 -17.48 1.88
C MET A 91 -2.67 -18.43 1.59
N PHE A 92 -2.98 -18.66 0.31
CA PHE A 92 -4.07 -19.53 -0.08
C PHE A 92 -3.79 -20.98 0.33
N PHE A 93 -2.62 -21.52 0.00
CA PHE A 93 -2.28 -22.92 0.27
C PHE A 93 -1.82 -23.18 1.70
N TRP A 94 -0.92 -22.37 2.25
CA TRP A 94 -0.28 -22.66 3.55
C TRP A 94 -0.80 -21.83 4.72
N GLY A 95 -1.65 -20.83 4.47
CA GLY A 95 -2.13 -19.91 5.51
C GLY A 95 -2.99 -20.57 6.60
N HIS A 96 -3.33 -21.85 6.45
CA HIS A 96 -4.16 -22.60 7.39
C HIS A 96 -3.43 -23.66 8.21
N LEU A 97 -2.12 -23.83 7.98
CA LEU A 97 -1.34 -24.84 8.68
C LEU A 97 -1.00 -24.35 10.09
N ASP A 98 -1.93 -24.49 11.02
CA ASP A 98 -1.69 -24.29 12.44
C ASP A 98 -1.61 -25.66 13.10
N TYR A 99 -0.44 -25.99 13.68
CA TYR A 99 -0.20 -27.30 14.28
C TYR A 99 -0.44 -27.22 15.78
N THR A 100 -1.25 -28.14 16.29
CA THR A 100 -1.40 -28.40 17.74
C THR A 100 -0.76 -29.75 18.02
N THR A 101 0.30 -29.77 18.84
CA THR A 101 0.90 -31.02 19.30
C THR A 101 0.73 -31.13 20.81
N GLU A 102 0.26 -32.27 21.27
CA GLU A 102 0.17 -32.59 22.69
C GLU A 102 1.47 -33.29 23.12
N ILE A 103 2.16 -32.74 24.11
CA ILE A 103 3.35 -33.33 24.72
C ILE A 103 3.03 -33.58 26.20
N GLY A 104 2.54 -34.77 26.51
CA GLY A 104 2.09 -35.12 27.86
C GLY A 104 0.85 -34.31 28.27
N ALA A 105 0.96 -33.53 29.36
CA ALA A 105 -0.12 -32.66 29.85
C ALA A 105 -0.14 -31.26 29.21
N PHE A 106 0.77 -30.96 28.28
CA PHE A 106 0.91 -29.64 27.66
C PHE A 106 0.47 -29.66 26.20
N VAL A 107 -0.42 -28.76 25.82
CA VAL A 107 -0.81 -28.52 24.41
C VAL A 107 0.07 -27.40 23.87
N MET A 108 1.01 -27.74 22.98
CA MET A 108 1.83 -26.77 22.27
C MET A 108 1.12 -26.34 20.99
N TRP A 109 0.79 -25.04 20.91
CA TRP A 109 0.22 -24.42 19.71
C TRP A 109 1.32 -23.77 18.88
N LEU A 110 1.52 -24.25 17.65
CA LEU A 110 2.48 -23.70 16.70
C LEU A 110 1.70 -23.00 15.55
N PRO A 111 1.53 -21.67 15.63
CA PRO A 111 0.68 -20.90 14.72
C PRO A 111 1.39 -20.55 13.39
N VAL A 112 1.91 -21.55 12.70
CA VAL A 112 2.70 -21.36 11.46
C VAL A 112 1.88 -20.65 10.38
N GLY A 113 0.61 -21.03 10.23
CA GLY A 113 -0.31 -20.43 9.27
C GLY A 113 -0.62 -18.97 9.58
N LEU A 114 -0.79 -18.61 10.86
CA LEU A 114 -0.93 -17.21 11.28
C LEU A 114 0.32 -16.38 10.96
N VAL A 115 1.51 -16.86 11.32
CA VAL A 115 2.79 -16.16 11.07
C VAL A 115 2.97 -15.95 9.57
N LEU A 116 2.74 -16.98 8.75
CA LEU A 116 2.82 -16.88 7.30
C LEU A 116 1.85 -15.85 6.73
N ARG A 117 0.58 -15.84 7.20
CA ARG A 117 -0.42 -14.84 6.78
C ARG A 117 0.03 -13.42 7.09
N LEU A 118 0.56 -13.19 8.30
CA LEU A 118 1.07 -11.87 8.69
C LEU A 118 2.24 -11.43 7.82
N ILE A 119 3.19 -12.32 7.54
CA ILE A 119 4.33 -12.02 6.66
C ILE A 119 3.85 -11.66 5.25
N CYS A 120 2.96 -12.48 4.67
CA CYS A 120 2.45 -12.25 3.33
C CYS A 120 1.64 -10.96 3.24
N TRP A 121 0.74 -10.69 4.19
CA TRP A 121 0.01 -9.43 4.24
C TRP A 121 0.94 -8.23 4.40
N GLY A 122 1.95 -8.32 5.26
CA GLY A 122 2.92 -7.24 5.43
C GLY A 122 3.74 -6.97 4.19
N LEU A 123 4.15 -8.01 3.45
CA LEU A 123 4.82 -7.87 2.15
C LEU A 123 3.90 -7.21 1.11
N LEU A 124 2.63 -7.63 1.03
CA LEU A 124 1.65 -7.04 0.11
C LEU A 124 1.38 -5.58 0.43
N PHE A 125 1.12 -5.26 1.69
CA PHE A 125 0.87 -3.89 2.14
C PHE A 125 2.09 -2.99 1.96
N TRP A 126 3.28 -3.50 2.25
CA TRP A 126 4.52 -2.80 1.93
C TRP A 126 4.61 -2.50 0.42
N TYR A 127 4.39 -3.50 -0.42
CA TYR A 127 4.42 -3.35 -1.87
C TYR A 127 3.39 -2.32 -2.36
N TYR A 128 2.19 -2.30 -1.79
CA TYR A 128 1.16 -1.31 -2.09
C TYR A 128 1.58 0.12 -1.75
N LEU A 129 2.21 0.35 -0.60
CA LEU A 129 2.75 1.66 -0.25
C LEU A 129 3.80 2.11 -1.26
N GLU A 130 4.69 1.20 -1.66
CA GLU A 130 5.71 1.49 -2.66
C GLU A 130 5.10 1.80 -4.03
N VAL A 131 4.06 1.07 -4.46
CA VAL A 131 3.30 1.35 -5.70
C VAL A 131 2.66 2.74 -5.67
N ILE A 132 2.01 3.12 -4.57
CA ILE A 132 1.47 4.48 -4.38
C ILE A 132 2.59 5.51 -4.51
N SER A 133 3.72 5.27 -3.86
CA SER A 133 4.88 6.15 -3.83
C SER A 133 5.53 6.29 -5.21
N ALA A 134 5.66 5.20 -5.98
CA ALA A 134 6.16 5.21 -7.35
C ALA A 134 5.21 5.99 -8.28
N ALA A 135 3.91 5.73 -8.19
CA ALA A 135 2.89 6.40 -8.99
C ALA A 135 2.84 7.92 -8.74
N THR A 136 3.09 8.33 -7.50
CA THR A 136 3.08 9.74 -7.07
C THR A 136 4.23 10.54 -7.70
N PHE A 137 5.45 10.01 -7.67
CA PHE A 137 6.65 10.79 -8.01
C PHE A 137 7.29 10.43 -9.36
N GLU A 138 7.24 9.18 -9.78
CA GLU A 138 7.88 8.69 -11.01
C GLU A 138 6.82 8.51 -12.11
N GLY A 139 5.69 7.88 -11.75
CA GLY A 139 4.47 7.65 -12.54
C GLY A 139 4.64 6.96 -13.90
N THR A 140 5.85 6.58 -14.29
CA THR A 140 6.15 5.80 -15.50
C THR A 140 6.49 4.33 -15.23
N LEU A 141 6.73 3.93 -13.99
CA LEU A 141 7.09 2.55 -13.59
C LEU A 141 6.31 2.11 -12.34
N LEU A 142 6.18 0.80 -12.14
CA LEU A 142 5.74 0.25 -10.85
C LEU A 142 6.94 0.21 -9.90
N ALA A 143 6.67 0.07 -8.61
CA ALA A 143 7.72 0.10 -7.60
C ALA A 143 8.73 -1.04 -7.79
N GLU A 144 10.01 -0.68 -7.84
CA GLU A 144 11.10 -1.64 -7.78
C GLU A 144 11.11 -2.34 -6.41
N VAL A 145 11.10 -3.67 -6.44
CA VAL A 145 11.23 -4.49 -5.23
C VAL A 145 12.67 -4.44 -4.76
N TYR A 146 12.93 -3.56 -3.81
CA TYR A 146 14.14 -3.61 -3.01
C TYR A 146 13.77 -4.11 -1.62
N LEU A 147 13.80 -5.43 -1.46
CA LEU A 147 13.80 -6.05 -0.14
C LEU A 147 15.24 -5.88 0.37
N GLY A 148 15.43 -5.11 1.44
CA GLY A 148 16.75 -4.83 2.01
C GLY A 148 17.62 -6.08 2.12
N GLU A 149 18.93 -5.91 1.98
CA GLU A 149 19.86 -7.05 1.98
C GLU A 149 19.82 -7.80 3.31
N ASP A 150 19.59 -7.07 4.40
CA ASP A 150 19.53 -7.60 5.76
C ASP A 150 18.13 -8.13 6.16
N MET A 151 18.13 -9.25 6.88
CA MET A 151 16.89 -9.87 7.40
C MET A 151 16.09 -8.92 8.29
N TRP A 152 16.76 -8.12 9.12
CA TRP A 152 16.11 -7.15 10.01
C TRP A 152 15.41 -6.03 9.24
N GLU A 153 16.01 -5.53 8.17
CA GLU A 153 15.40 -4.51 7.31
C GLU A 153 14.15 -5.06 6.60
N ARG A 154 14.19 -6.32 6.16
CA ARG A 154 13.02 -7.00 5.58
C ARG A 154 11.91 -7.15 6.61
N ALA A 155 12.23 -7.64 7.81
CA ALA A 155 11.26 -7.79 8.89
C ALA A 155 10.62 -6.44 9.27
N PHE A 156 11.41 -5.38 9.37
CA PHE A 156 10.91 -4.04 9.66
C PHE A 156 10.02 -3.51 8.52
N SER A 157 10.35 -3.81 7.25
CA SER A 157 9.54 -3.42 6.11
C SER A 157 8.16 -4.10 6.11
N VAL A 158 8.11 -5.39 6.42
CA VAL A 158 6.87 -6.16 6.60
C VAL A 158 6.04 -5.59 7.75
N LEU A 159 6.67 -5.36 8.90
CA LEU A 159 6.01 -4.79 10.07
C LEU A 159 5.47 -3.39 9.79
N LYS A 160 6.23 -2.55 9.08
CA LYS A 160 5.78 -1.22 8.66
C LYS A 160 4.56 -1.31 7.75
N GLY A 161 4.56 -2.22 6.78
CA GLY A 161 3.41 -2.45 5.88
C GLY A 161 2.14 -2.82 6.67
N LEU A 162 2.24 -3.81 7.56
CA LEU A 162 1.16 -4.21 8.47
C LEU A 162 0.68 -3.05 9.33
N TRP A 163 1.61 -2.36 9.99
CA TRP A 163 1.31 -1.24 10.87
C TRP A 163 0.59 -0.12 10.13
N SER A 164 1.12 0.37 9.01
CA SER A 164 0.55 1.48 8.25
C SER A 164 -0.85 1.19 7.74
N PHE A 165 -1.12 -0.02 7.23
CA PHE A 165 -2.45 -0.38 6.76
C PHE A 165 -3.44 -0.58 7.92
N THR A 166 -3.04 -1.29 8.97
CA THR A 166 -3.92 -1.59 10.11
C THR A 166 -4.24 -0.32 10.90
N PHE A 167 -3.21 0.46 11.24
CA PHE A 167 -3.37 1.74 11.92
C PHE A 167 -4.11 2.75 11.04
N GLY A 168 -3.82 2.78 9.74
CA GLY A 168 -4.53 3.65 8.81
C GLY A 168 -6.03 3.33 8.71
N LEU A 169 -6.38 2.04 8.68
CA LEU A 169 -7.77 1.60 8.65
C LEU A 169 -8.47 1.92 9.98
N PHE A 170 -7.79 1.69 11.10
CA PHE A 170 -8.29 2.03 12.42
C PHE A 170 -8.58 3.53 12.54
N LEU A 171 -7.65 4.40 12.12
CA LEU A 171 -7.84 5.85 12.11
C LEU A 171 -9.02 6.27 11.22
N ALA A 172 -9.13 5.69 10.03
CA ALA A 172 -10.23 6.00 9.11
C ALA A 172 -11.60 5.56 9.67
N GLN A 173 -11.65 4.44 10.39
CA GLN A 173 -12.86 3.88 11.00
C GLN A 173 -13.17 4.42 12.41
N LEU A 174 -12.30 5.28 12.96
CA LEU A 174 -12.41 5.78 14.33
C LEU A 174 -13.78 6.45 14.64
N PRO A 175 -14.37 7.28 13.75
CA PRO A 175 -15.70 7.84 14.02
C PRO A 175 -16.79 6.77 14.13
N TYR A 176 -16.70 5.71 13.31
CA TYR A 176 -17.64 4.59 13.35
C TYR A 176 -17.48 3.76 14.62
N THR A 177 -16.25 3.46 15.03
CA THR A 177 -16.00 2.67 16.25
C THR A 177 -16.46 3.41 17.51
N ILE A 178 -16.26 4.74 17.58
CA ILE A 178 -16.81 5.58 18.66
C ILE A 178 -18.33 5.52 18.68
N TRP A 179 -18.99 5.69 17.52
CA TRP A 179 -20.45 5.64 17.42
C TRP A 179 -21.01 4.27 17.82
N LEU A 180 -20.37 3.19 17.39
CA LEU A 180 -20.74 1.84 17.76
C LEU A 180 -20.61 1.60 19.27
N GLY A 181 -19.52 2.06 19.88
CA GLY A 181 -19.31 1.97 21.32
C GLY A 181 -20.35 2.76 22.11
N LEU A 182 -20.70 3.97 21.65
CA LEU A 182 -21.73 4.81 22.27
C LEU A 182 -23.12 4.16 22.20
N THR A 183 -23.50 3.64 21.03
CA THR A 183 -24.81 3.02 20.83
C THR A 183 -24.95 1.70 21.58
N GLN A 184 -23.88 0.90 21.67
CA GLN A 184 -23.84 -0.30 22.52
C GLN A 184 -23.97 0.05 24.01
N ALA A 185 -23.28 1.10 24.49
CA ALA A 185 -23.42 1.56 25.87
C ALA A 185 -24.85 2.03 26.20
N LEU A 186 -25.58 2.51 25.20
CA LEU A 186 -26.99 2.92 25.31
C LEU A 186 -27.98 1.78 24.99
N SER A 187 -27.51 0.56 24.74
CA SER A 187 -28.34 -0.58 24.29
C SER A 187 -29.21 -0.26 23.06
N ALA A 188 -28.72 0.64 22.20
CA ALA A 188 -29.40 1.09 20.99
C ALA A 188 -28.76 0.47 19.74
N ASP A 189 -29.55 0.34 18.68
CA ASP A 189 -29.04 -0.04 17.36
C ASP A 189 -28.24 1.15 16.77
N PRO A 190 -27.01 0.95 16.25
CA PRO A 190 -26.24 1.97 15.54
C PRO A 190 -27.00 2.68 14.39
N GLY A 191 -28.06 2.06 13.87
CA GLY A 191 -29.01 2.70 12.97
C GLY A 191 -28.40 3.15 11.62
N PRO A 192 -29.05 4.08 10.90
CA PRO A 192 -28.53 4.58 9.62
C PRO A 192 -27.25 5.42 9.79
N ILE A 193 -27.09 6.11 10.92
CA ILE A 193 -25.92 6.93 11.21
C ILE A 193 -24.65 6.07 11.25
N GLY A 194 -24.69 4.91 11.92
CA GLY A 194 -23.56 3.98 11.97
C GLY A 194 -23.14 3.51 10.58
N ARG A 195 -24.09 3.21 9.69
CA ARG A 195 -23.80 2.82 8.30
C ARG A 195 -23.12 3.94 7.51
N VAL A 196 -23.61 5.17 7.64
CA VAL A 196 -22.99 6.35 6.99
C VAL A 196 -21.55 6.55 7.47
N LEU A 197 -21.31 6.44 8.78
CA LEU A 197 -19.96 6.57 9.35
C LEU A 197 -19.01 5.47 8.89
N ASN A 198 -19.50 4.23 8.77
CA ASN A 198 -18.69 3.11 8.27
C ASN A 198 -18.27 3.31 6.80
N ILE A 199 -19.22 3.70 5.95
CA ILE A 199 -18.96 4.01 4.53
C ILE A 199 -17.98 5.19 4.43
N TRP A 200 -18.18 6.23 5.23
CA TRP A 200 -17.30 7.38 5.27
C TRP A 200 -15.87 6.99 5.66
N GLY A 201 -15.69 6.13 6.67
CA GLY A 201 -14.37 5.62 7.05
C GLY A 201 -13.68 4.84 5.93
N LEU A 202 -14.43 4.00 5.19
CA LEU A 202 -13.90 3.29 4.02
C LEU A 202 -13.53 4.26 2.89
N LEU A 203 -14.30 5.33 2.70
CA LEU A 203 -14.00 6.36 1.72
C LEU A 203 -12.79 7.20 2.10
N VAL A 204 -12.49 7.43 3.38
CA VAL A 204 -11.31 8.21 3.82
C VAL A 204 -10.03 7.38 3.82
N PHE A 205 -10.12 6.07 3.95
CA PHE A 205 -8.98 5.16 4.04
C PHE A 205 -7.95 5.28 2.89
N PRO A 206 -8.32 5.38 1.60
CA PRO A 206 -7.36 5.62 0.52
C PRO A 206 -6.47 6.84 0.73
N MET A 207 -7.03 7.93 1.27
CA MET A 207 -6.30 9.16 1.58
C MET A 207 -5.33 8.98 2.76
N VAL A 208 -5.71 8.17 3.75
CA VAL A 208 -4.83 7.82 4.88
C VAL A 208 -3.63 7.00 4.39
N ILE A 209 -3.87 5.97 3.57
CA ILE A 209 -2.78 5.15 3.01
C ILE A 209 -1.89 5.98 2.09
N LEU A 210 -2.47 6.90 1.30
CA LEU A 210 -1.71 7.82 0.45
C LEU A 210 -0.68 8.61 1.26
N ASN A 211 -1.06 9.15 2.43
CA ASN A 211 -0.15 9.86 3.32
C ASN A 211 0.99 8.95 3.83
N PHE A 212 0.69 7.71 4.20
CA PHE A 212 1.71 6.73 4.56
C PHE A 212 2.64 6.37 3.40
N GLY A 213 2.10 6.24 2.17
CA GLY A 213 2.87 5.91 0.97
C GLY A 213 3.82 7.02 0.52
N ILE A 214 3.45 8.28 0.73
CA ILE A 214 4.31 9.45 0.46
C ILE A 214 5.30 9.67 1.63
N ASN A 215 5.17 8.92 2.74
CA ASN A 215 6.01 9.03 3.93
C ASN A 215 6.02 10.45 4.52
N ARG A 216 4.86 11.12 4.47
CA ARG A 216 4.63 12.42 5.11
C ARG A 216 4.46 12.26 6.61
N ASP A 217 4.61 13.35 7.35
CA ASP A 217 4.49 13.35 8.80
C ASP A 217 3.11 12.86 9.25
N VAL A 218 3.09 11.93 10.21
CA VAL A 218 1.86 11.34 10.76
C VAL A 218 0.94 12.41 11.35
N LEU A 219 1.48 13.55 11.77
CA LEU A 219 0.74 14.72 12.24
C LEU A 219 -0.21 15.31 11.18
N LEU A 220 0.07 15.15 9.89
CA LEU A 220 -0.86 15.57 8.82
C LEU A 220 -2.16 14.76 8.85
N LEU A 221 -2.14 13.52 9.33
CA LEU A 221 -3.35 12.72 9.49
C LEU A 221 -4.28 13.26 10.58
N ALA A 222 -3.74 13.99 11.56
CA ALA A 222 -4.56 14.66 12.58
C ALA A 222 -5.31 15.89 12.00
N ARG A 223 -4.86 16.42 10.85
CA ARG A 223 -5.50 17.53 10.14
C ARG A 223 -6.46 17.02 9.09
N ILE A 224 -7.62 16.56 9.57
CA ILE A 224 -8.71 16.04 8.73
C ILE A 224 -9.18 17.08 7.70
N ASP A 225 -9.13 18.37 8.03
CA ASP A 225 -9.44 19.49 7.14
C ASP A 225 -8.58 19.48 5.86
N LEU A 226 -7.28 19.22 6.02
CA LEU A 226 -6.32 19.14 4.94
C LEU A 226 -6.55 17.90 4.05
N MET A 227 -6.98 16.79 4.65
CA MET A 227 -7.28 15.56 3.92
C MET A 227 -8.60 15.63 3.15
N LEU A 228 -9.63 16.27 3.71
CA LEU A 228 -10.94 16.37 3.08
C LEU A 228 -10.97 17.35 1.91
N ARG A 229 -10.13 18.38 1.93
CA ARG A 229 -10.12 19.41 0.87
C ARG A 229 -9.84 18.84 -0.53
N PRO A 230 -8.82 17.98 -0.76
CA PRO A 230 -8.63 17.30 -2.04
C PRO A 230 -9.80 16.39 -2.41
N ILE A 231 -10.39 15.67 -1.44
CA ILE A 231 -11.53 14.77 -1.67
C ILE A 231 -12.74 15.55 -2.19
N LEU A 232 -13.05 16.70 -1.58
CA LEU A 232 -14.21 17.52 -1.98
C LEU A 232 -13.98 18.23 -3.32
N LYS A 233 -12.75 18.71 -3.59
CA LYS A 233 -12.43 19.41 -4.84
C LYS A 233 -12.31 18.47 -6.05
N ALA A 234 -11.80 17.26 -5.84
CA ALA A 234 -11.61 16.25 -6.87
C ALA A 234 -12.40 14.97 -6.54
N PHE A 235 -13.68 15.13 -6.23
CA PHE A 235 -14.53 14.02 -5.74
C PHE A 235 -14.64 12.86 -6.74
N ILE A 236 -14.91 13.15 -8.02
CA ILE A 236 -15.09 12.08 -9.03
C ILE A 236 -13.78 11.30 -9.27
N PRO A 237 -12.61 11.95 -9.49
CA PRO A 237 -11.33 11.26 -9.57
C PRO A 237 -10.99 10.45 -8.32
N TYR A 238 -11.28 11.00 -7.13
CA TYR A 238 -11.05 10.31 -5.86
C TYR A 238 -11.93 9.07 -5.72
N LEU A 239 -13.21 9.20 -6.07
CA LEU A 239 -14.18 8.11 -6.02
C LEU A 239 -13.78 6.93 -6.91
N LEU A 240 -13.08 7.19 -8.03
CA LEU A 240 -12.52 6.10 -8.85
C LEU A 240 -11.51 5.27 -8.05
N GLY A 241 -10.51 5.91 -7.44
CA GLY A 241 -9.48 5.20 -6.65
C GLY A 241 -10.07 4.51 -5.42
N ALA A 242 -10.92 5.22 -4.67
CA ALA A 242 -11.59 4.68 -3.49
C ALA A 242 -12.54 3.53 -3.84
N GLY A 243 -13.35 3.70 -4.89
CA GLY A 243 -14.31 2.73 -5.37
C GLY A 243 -13.63 1.45 -5.85
N MET A 244 -12.54 1.54 -6.62
CA MET A 244 -11.77 0.37 -7.04
C MET A 244 -11.21 -0.39 -5.83
N LEU A 245 -10.68 0.31 -4.83
CA LEU A 245 -10.18 -0.34 -3.61
C LEU A 245 -11.29 -1.04 -2.83
N ILE A 246 -12.43 -0.37 -2.63
CA ILE A 246 -13.59 -0.92 -1.90
C ILE A 246 -14.15 -2.13 -2.64
N VAL A 247 -14.34 -2.06 -3.96
CA VAL A 247 -14.81 -3.19 -4.77
C VAL A 247 -13.83 -4.37 -4.69
N THR A 248 -12.53 -4.11 -4.83
CA THR A 248 -11.50 -5.15 -4.69
C THR A 248 -11.56 -5.82 -3.32
N TRP A 249 -11.68 -5.03 -2.25
CA TRP A 249 -11.81 -5.53 -0.89
C TRP A 249 -13.06 -6.39 -0.71
N GLN A 250 -14.22 -5.92 -1.17
CA GLN A 250 -15.48 -6.68 -1.08
C GLN A 250 -15.39 -7.99 -1.85
N LEU A 251 -14.89 -7.97 -3.08
CA LEU A 251 -14.68 -9.19 -3.87
C LEU A 251 -13.70 -10.15 -3.19
N TYR A 252 -12.65 -9.63 -2.53
CA TYR A 252 -11.73 -10.46 -1.75
C TYR A 252 -12.43 -11.20 -0.62
N LEU A 253 -13.35 -10.54 0.10
CA LEU A 253 -14.15 -11.18 1.16
C LEU A 253 -15.07 -12.28 0.64
N PHE A 254 -15.53 -12.20 -0.61
CA PHE A 254 -16.30 -13.27 -1.25
C PHE A 254 -15.45 -14.46 -1.70
N THR A 255 -14.12 -14.35 -1.74
CA THR A 255 -13.24 -15.47 -2.10
C THR A 255 -12.95 -16.38 -0.90
N LYS A 256 -13.21 -17.68 -1.09
CA LYS A 256 -12.97 -18.70 -0.07
C LYS A 256 -11.48 -19.05 0.06
N ALA A 257 -11.07 -19.42 1.28
CA ALA A 257 -9.73 -19.95 1.55
C ALA A 257 -9.66 -21.45 1.23
N TYR A 258 -8.46 -22.00 1.04
CA TYR A 258 -8.26 -23.40 0.66
C TYR A 258 -8.95 -24.40 1.60
N VAL A 259 -8.89 -24.20 2.92
CA VAL A 259 -9.56 -25.10 3.90
C VAL A 259 -11.05 -25.24 3.66
N GLN A 260 -11.71 -24.14 3.27
CA GLN A 260 -13.15 -24.14 3.00
C GLN A 260 -13.50 -24.88 1.69
N LEU A 261 -12.48 -25.23 0.89
CA LEU A 261 -12.59 -25.85 -0.43
C LEU A 261 -11.89 -27.23 -0.50
N ALA A 262 -11.22 -27.67 0.56
CA ALA A 262 -10.37 -28.88 0.54
C ALA A 262 -11.13 -30.17 0.21
N GLY A 263 -12.46 -30.20 0.41
CA GLY A 263 -13.35 -31.29 0.00
C GLY A 263 -14.14 -31.06 -1.30
N SER A 264 -13.88 -29.96 -2.00
CA SER A 264 -14.57 -29.59 -3.25
C SER A 264 -13.82 -30.07 -4.49
N ASP A 265 -14.46 -29.91 -5.66
CA ASP A 265 -13.83 -30.19 -6.95
C ASP A 265 -12.55 -29.36 -7.17
N ARG A 266 -11.53 -29.97 -7.77
CA ARG A 266 -10.25 -29.33 -8.11
C ARG A 266 -10.45 -28.09 -8.97
N ALA A 267 -11.41 -28.13 -9.90
CA ALA A 267 -11.73 -26.98 -10.74
C ALA A 267 -12.17 -25.76 -9.89
N LEU A 268 -12.98 -25.97 -8.86
CA LEU A 268 -13.44 -24.91 -7.97
C LEU A 268 -12.29 -24.30 -7.16
N ILE A 269 -11.34 -25.12 -6.70
CA ILE A 269 -10.12 -24.65 -6.01
C ILE A 269 -9.31 -23.72 -6.92
N TRP A 270 -9.07 -24.12 -8.17
CA TRP A 270 -8.34 -23.31 -9.14
C TRP A 270 -9.06 -22.02 -9.51
N VAL A 271 -10.39 -22.03 -9.62
CA VAL A 271 -11.19 -20.81 -9.86
C VAL A 271 -11.04 -19.82 -8.71
N HIS A 272 -11.11 -20.27 -7.45
CA HIS A 272 -10.93 -19.38 -6.31
C HIS A 272 -9.50 -18.85 -6.18
N LEU A 273 -8.49 -19.66 -6.48
CA LEU A 273 -7.11 -19.19 -6.55
C LEU A 273 -6.96 -18.13 -7.65
N GLY A 274 -7.42 -18.43 -8.87
CA GLY A 274 -7.39 -17.50 -10.00
C GLY A 274 -8.10 -16.18 -9.69
N ALA A 275 -9.27 -16.23 -9.03
CA ALA A 275 -9.98 -15.04 -8.58
C ALA A 275 -9.13 -14.20 -7.61
N ARG A 276 -8.41 -14.83 -6.67
CA ARG A 276 -7.53 -14.11 -5.73
C ARG A 276 -6.33 -13.47 -6.42
N LEU A 277 -5.73 -14.14 -7.41
CA LEU A 277 -4.64 -13.58 -8.22
C LEU A 277 -5.14 -12.37 -9.04
N VAL A 278 -6.31 -12.47 -9.69
CA VAL A 278 -6.92 -11.33 -10.40
C VAL A 278 -7.23 -10.17 -9.46
N LEU A 279 -7.72 -10.44 -8.25
CA LEU A 279 -7.97 -9.41 -7.24
C LEU A 279 -6.68 -8.76 -6.73
N GLN A 280 -5.57 -9.50 -6.70
CA GLN A 280 -4.26 -8.96 -6.36
C GLN A 280 -3.80 -7.94 -7.41
N ILE A 281 -3.98 -8.23 -8.70
CA ILE A 281 -3.72 -7.28 -9.78
C ILE A 281 -4.62 -6.04 -9.62
N LEU A 282 -5.92 -6.23 -9.38
CA LEU A 282 -6.86 -5.13 -9.19
C LEU A 282 -6.52 -4.26 -7.96
N ALA A 283 -6.00 -4.87 -6.90
CA ALA A 283 -5.50 -4.15 -5.73
C ALA A 283 -4.30 -3.27 -6.12
N VAL A 284 -3.32 -3.81 -6.86
CA VAL A 284 -2.17 -3.03 -7.36
C VAL A 284 -2.63 -1.86 -8.24
N VAL A 285 -3.59 -2.08 -9.14
CA VAL A 285 -4.18 -1.01 -9.96
C VAL A 285 -4.85 0.06 -9.09
N SER A 286 -5.60 -0.35 -8.06
CA SER A 286 -6.25 0.58 -7.11
C SER A 286 -5.22 1.45 -6.40
N MET A 287 -4.15 0.84 -5.87
CA MET A 287 -3.05 1.55 -5.20
C MET A 287 -2.33 2.52 -6.15
N ARG A 288 -2.10 2.10 -7.40
CA ARG A 288 -1.52 2.98 -8.42
C ARG A 288 -2.42 4.18 -8.71
N THR A 289 -3.73 3.96 -8.85
CA THR A 289 -4.72 5.04 -9.09
C THR A 289 -4.73 6.05 -7.95
N ILE A 290 -4.61 5.59 -6.69
CA ILE A 290 -4.49 6.46 -5.51
C ILE A 290 -3.23 7.34 -5.59
N GLY A 291 -2.08 6.80 -6.00
CA GLY A 291 -0.87 7.60 -6.21
C GLY A 291 -0.97 8.57 -7.40
N LEU A 292 -1.62 8.15 -8.49
CA LEU A 292 -1.89 9.02 -9.64
C LEU A 292 -2.82 10.18 -9.30
N PHE A 293 -3.77 9.98 -8.38
CA PHE A 293 -4.65 11.03 -7.88
C PHE A 293 -3.82 12.15 -7.24
N TYR A 294 -2.88 11.81 -6.35
CA TYR A 294 -1.99 12.83 -5.78
C TYR A 294 -1.21 13.58 -6.85
N ARG A 295 -0.64 12.86 -7.83
CA ARG A 295 0.17 13.47 -8.89
C ARG A 295 -0.62 14.44 -9.77
N HIS A 296 -1.84 14.10 -10.18
CA HIS A 296 -2.63 14.95 -11.08
C HIS A 296 -3.30 16.11 -10.34
N TYR A 297 -3.60 15.93 -9.05
CA TYR A 297 -4.33 16.89 -8.24
C TYR A 297 -3.48 17.51 -7.13
N THR A 298 -2.14 17.52 -7.26
CA THR A 298 -1.23 18.07 -6.24
C THR A 298 -1.60 19.52 -5.87
N CYS A 299 -2.15 20.29 -6.81
CA CYS A 299 -2.66 21.65 -6.60
C CYS A 299 -3.76 21.79 -5.53
N TYR A 300 -4.46 20.71 -5.18
CA TYR A 300 -5.50 20.71 -4.14
C TYR A 300 -4.97 20.36 -2.76
N PHE A 301 -3.76 19.81 -2.69
CA PHE A 301 -3.05 19.54 -1.45
C PHE A 301 -2.39 20.84 -0.98
N ALA A 302 -2.50 21.14 0.31
CA ALA A 302 -1.95 22.37 0.88
C ALA A 302 -0.46 22.22 1.28
N TRP A 303 0.19 21.12 0.89
CA TRP A 303 1.52 20.70 1.35
C TRP A 303 2.27 19.91 0.28
#